data_AF-A0A348N5D4-F1
#
_entry.id   AF-A0A348N5D4-F1
#
_cell.length_a   1.000
_cell.length_b   1.000
_cell.length_c   1.000
_cell.angle_alpha   90.00
_cell.angle_beta   90.00
_cell.angle_gamma   90.00
#
_symmetry.space_group_name_H-M   'P 1'
#
loop_
_entity.id
_entity.type
_entity.pdbx_description
1 polymer ?
#
loop_
_entity_poly.entity_id
_entity_poly.type
_entity_poly.pdbx_seq_one_letter_code
_entity_poly.pdbx_strand_id
1 'polypeptide(L)'
;MEENLQNNGEYFNVADIFGENVFNDAVMRQRLPKKTYQMLKETIRLGKQLDLETADVIAHEMKEWAIEKGATHYSHWFQPLNGITAEKHDSFISAPMSSGKVLMSFSGKELIKGEPDASSFPSGGLRATFEARGYTTWDCTSPAFVRQDAAGATLCIPTAFCTFTGEALDQKTPLLRSMEALNEQALRFIRLFGNTTSKRVIPCVGAEQEYFLVDRNMYNARKDLIYTGRTLFGAMPPKGQEMEDHYFGAIKERVASYMRDVNKELWKLGVTAKTQHNEAAPAQHELAPIYEQANVAVDHNQLTMETLKKVATRHDMYCLLHEKPFAGVNGS
;
A
#
# COMPACT_ATOMS: atom_id res chain seq x y z
N MET A 1 -36.24 16.58 16.25
CA MET A 1 -35.59 17.38 15.20
C MET A 1 -34.73 18.42 15.91
N GLU A 2 -33.54 18.01 16.37
CA GLU A 2 -32.44 18.87 16.85
C GLU A 2 -31.40 17.94 17.49
N GLU A 3 -30.74 17.13 16.67
CA GLU A 3 -29.56 16.35 17.05
C GLU A 3 -28.90 15.89 15.74
N ASN A 4 -28.29 16.82 14.99
CA ASN A 4 -27.43 16.50 13.84
C ASN A 4 -26.62 17.70 13.33
N LEU A 5 -26.20 18.61 14.23
CA LEU A 5 -25.34 19.74 13.88
C LEU A 5 -24.20 19.89 14.91
N GLN A 6 -23.43 18.81 15.10
CA GLN A 6 -22.09 18.87 15.68
C GLN A 6 -21.15 18.01 14.85
N ASN A 7 -20.88 18.46 13.62
CA ASN A 7 -19.64 18.13 12.93
C ASN A 7 -18.99 19.46 12.59
N ASN A 8 -18.47 20.14 13.61
CA ASN A 8 -17.46 21.17 13.39
C ASN A 8 -16.33 20.47 12.63
N GLY A 9 -16.09 20.86 11.38
CA GLY A 9 -15.00 20.31 10.58
C GLY A 9 -13.71 20.41 11.37
N GLU A 10 -13.22 19.27 11.86
CA GLU A 10 -12.00 19.23 12.65
C GLU A 10 -10.86 19.76 11.78
N TYR A 11 -10.38 20.95 12.11
CA TYR A 11 -9.10 21.43 11.63
C TYR A 11 -8.04 20.44 12.12
N PHE A 12 -7.32 19.81 11.19
CA PHE A 12 -6.18 18.97 11.51
C PHE A 12 -4.94 19.53 10.85
N ASN A 13 -3.82 19.48 11.57
CA ASN A 13 -2.53 19.81 11.00
C ASN A 13 -1.96 18.55 10.35
N VAL A 14 -1.63 18.62 9.07
CA VAL A 14 -1.06 17.49 8.32
C VAL A 14 0.22 16.97 9.00
N ALA A 15 1.04 17.86 9.56
CA ALA A 15 2.27 17.49 10.24
C ALA A 15 2.04 16.59 11.46
N ASP A 16 0.90 16.71 12.13
CA ASP A 16 0.60 15.95 13.35
C ASP A 16 0.13 14.52 13.03
N ILE A 17 -0.55 14.34 11.89
CA ILE A 17 -1.08 13.02 11.48
C ILE A 17 -0.16 12.30 10.48
N PHE A 18 0.79 13.01 9.87
CA PHE A 18 1.59 12.44 8.78
C PHE A 18 2.46 11.27 9.27
N GLY A 19 2.26 10.11 8.66
CA GLY A 19 2.95 8.87 9.01
C GLY A 19 2.64 8.39 10.42
N GLU A 20 1.56 8.87 11.06
CA GLU A 20 1.23 8.47 12.43
C GLU A 20 1.04 6.96 12.53
N ASN A 21 0.54 6.31 11.47
CA ASN A 21 0.29 4.86 11.40
C ASN A 21 1.42 4.09 10.71
N VAL A 22 2.63 4.63 10.67
CA VAL A 22 3.79 3.98 10.06
C VAL A 22 4.87 3.78 11.13
N PHE A 23 5.46 2.59 11.16
CA PHE A 23 6.63 2.28 11.99
C PHE A 23 7.89 2.86 11.34
N ASN A 24 7.91 4.19 11.21
CA ASN A 24 8.91 4.97 10.47
C ASN A 24 10.22 5.13 11.26
N ASP A 25 11.21 5.81 10.68
CA ASP A 25 12.54 6.01 11.30
C ASP A 25 12.46 6.71 12.68
N ALA A 26 11.55 7.66 12.85
CA ALA A 26 11.37 8.35 14.13
C ALA A 26 10.83 7.41 15.21
N VAL A 27 9.80 6.62 14.88
CA VAL A 27 9.22 5.60 15.77
C VAL A 27 10.26 4.54 16.10
N MET A 28 10.97 4.03 15.09
CA MET A 28 12.04 3.05 15.25
C MET A 28 13.14 3.57 16.17
N ARG A 29 13.56 4.83 16.02
CA ARG A 29 14.60 5.43 16.85
C ARG A 29 14.16 5.66 18.29
N GLN A 30 12.87 5.93 18.51
CA GLN A 30 12.31 6.14 19.85
C GLN A 30 12.13 4.82 20.61
N ARG A 31 11.70 3.76 19.92
CA ARG A 31 11.31 2.49 20.54
C ARG A 31 12.43 1.46 20.59
N LEU A 32 13.19 1.31 19.50
CA LEU A 32 14.21 0.28 19.43
C LEU A 32 15.41 0.63 20.30
N PRO A 33 16.02 -0.36 21.00
CA PRO A 33 17.32 -0.18 21.62
C PRO A 33 18.35 0.34 20.63
N LYS A 34 19.24 1.24 21.07
CA LYS A 34 20.23 1.92 20.21
C LYS A 34 21.03 0.95 19.31
N LYS A 35 21.43 -0.21 19.85
CA LYS A 35 22.17 -1.24 19.11
C LYS A 35 21.31 -1.86 18.01
N THR A 36 20.07 -2.25 18.32
CA THR A 36 19.10 -2.84 17.38
C THR A 36 18.75 -1.86 16.26
N TYR A 37 18.50 -0.58 16.59
CA TYR A 37 18.25 0.47 15.59
C TYR A 37 19.44 0.62 14.62
N GLN A 38 20.67 0.71 15.15
CA GLN A 38 21.87 0.81 14.32
C GLN A 38 22.05 -0.42 13.42
N MET A 39 21.81 -1.62 13.94
CA MET A 39 21.88 -2.86 13.18
C MET A 39 20.86 -2.86 12.04
N LEU A 40 19.60 -2.51 12.31
CA LEU A 40 18.55 -2.42 11.30
C LEU A 40 18.89 -1.43 10.19
N LYS A 41 19.40 -0.24 10.54
CA LYS A 41 19.85 0.77 9.56
C LYS A 41 21.00 0.25 8.70
N GLU A 42 21.92 -0.50 9.30
CA GLU A 42 23.01 -1.13 8.55
C GLU A 42 22.50 -2.23 7.62
N THR A 43 21.55 -3.07 8.08
CA THR A 43 20.89 -4.11 7.29
C THR A 43 20.20 -3.52 6.06
N ILE A 44 19.40 -2.46 6.24
CA ILE A 44 18.74 -1.73 5.14
C ILE A 44 19.77 -1.14 4.17
N ARG A 45 20.83 -0.50 4.69
CA ARG A 45 21.84 0.16 3.87
C ARG A 45 22.67 -0.82 3.05
N LEU A 46 23.05 -1.95 3.64
CA LEU A 46 23.98 -2.93 3.05
C LEU A 46 23.27 -4.12 2.41
N GLY A 47 21.95 -4.24 2.52
CA GLY A 47 21.20 -5.40 2.03
C GLY A 47 21.59 -6.70 2.74
N LYS A 48 21.95 -6.63 4.03
CA LYS A 48 22.30 -7.83 4.82
C LYS A 48 21.03 -8.59 5.21
N GLN A 49 21.18 -9.86 5.58
CA GLN A 49 20.11 -10.60 6.23
C GLN A 49 19.92 -10.11 7.68
N LEU A 50 18.67 -10.07 8.12
CA LEU A 50 18.32 -9.75 9.50
C LEU A 50 18.54 -11.00 10.37
N ASP A 51 19.36 -10.88 11.42
CA ASP A 51 19.57 -11.97 12.36
C ASP A 51 18.38 -12.12 13.32
N LEU A 52 18.18 -13.34 13.84
CA LEU A 52 17.00 -13.67 14.65
C LEU A 52 16.93 -12.87 15.96
N GLU A 53 18.08 -12.61 16.61
CA GLU A 53 18.12 -11.85 17.86
C GLU A 53 17.65 -10.41 17.65
N THR A 54 18.16 -9.74 16.61
CA THR A 54 17.71 -8.40 16.21
C THR A 54 16.23 -8.42 15.78
N ALA A 55 15.80 -9.44 15.04
CA ALA A 55 14.42 -9.59 14.58
C ALA A 55 13.42 -9.77 15.73
N ASP A 56 13.75 -10.55 16.76
CA ASP A 56 12.87 -10.75 17.92
C ASP A 56 12.65 -9.45 18.69
N VAL A 57 13.69 -8.63 18.84
CA VAL A 57 13.56 -7.30 19.48
C VAL A 57 12.69 -6.37 18.63
N ILE A 58 12.89 -6.35 17.30
CA ILE A 58 12.06 -5.53 16.40
C ILE A 58 10.60 -5.99 16.43
N ALA A 59 10.36 -7.30 16.36
CA ALA A 59 9.01 -7.86 16.40
C ALA A 59 8.29 -7.48 17.69
N HIS A 60 8.98 -7.58 18.83
CA HIS A 60 8.41 -7.17 20.11
C HIS A 60 7.97 -5.70 20.10
N GLU A 61 8.86 -4.78 19.77
CA GLU A 61 8.57 -3.33 19.76
C GLU A 61 7.52 -2.95 18.70
N MET A 62 7.56 -3.59 17.53
CA MET A 62 6.59 -3.37 16.46
C MET A 62 5.19 -3.83 16.87
N LYS A 63 5.09 -4.96 17.59
CA LYS A 63 3.84 -5.48 18.14
C LYS A 63 3.27 -4.56 19.22
N GLU A 64 4.08 -4.14 20.19
CA GLU A 64 3.62 -3.22 21.25
C GLU A 64 3.14 -1.88 20.64
N TRP A 65 3.90 -1.32 19.69
CA TRP A 65 3.48 -0.12 18.95
C TRP A 65 2.15 -0.33 18.20
N ALA A 66 1.97 -1.49 17.55
CA ALA A 66 0.74 -1.78 16.83
C ALA A 66 -0.46 -1.94 17.78
N ILE A 67 -0.28 -2.61 18.93
CA ILE A 67 -1.32 -2.79 19.95
C ILE A 67 -1.74 -1.44 20.53
N GLU A 68 -0.81 -0.52 20.77
CA GLU A 68 -1.13 0.85 21.21
C GLU A 68 -2.02 1.59 20.19
N LYS A 69 -1.95 1.22 18.91
CA LYS A 69 -2.81 1.71 17.83
C LYS A 69 -4.12 0.93 17.68
N GLY A 70 -4.38 0.00 18.61
CA GLY A 70 -5.56 -0.86 18.64
C GLY A 70 -5.42 -2.14 17.81
N ALA A 71 -4.23 -2.47 17.31
CA ALA A 71 -4.07 -3.64 16.46
C ALA A 71 -4.29 -4.94 17.24
N THR A 72 -5.15 -5.80 16.69
CA THR A 72 -5.45 -7.13 17.24
C THR A 72 -4.85 -8.25 16.39
N HIS A 73 -4.54 -7.93 15.13
CA HIS A 73 -4.01 -8.83 14.13
C HIS A 73 -2.76 -8.23 13.48
N TYR A 74 -1.97 -9.10 12.85
CA TYR A 74 -0.94 -8.75 11.90
C TYR A 74 -1.16 -9.48 10.57
N SER A 75 -0.52 -8.96 9.53
CA SER A 75 -0.55 -9.57 8.21
C SER A 75 0.76 -9.30 7.47
N HIS A 76 1.27 -10.33 6.80
CA HIS A 76 2.24 -10.15 5.73
C HIS A 76 1.52 -9.61 4.51
N TRP A 77 1.81 -8.35 4.18
CA TRP A 77 1.21 -7.62 3.08
C TRP A 77 2.11 -7.74 1.85
N PHE A 78 1.60 -8.31 0.75
CA PHE A 78 2.39 -8.53 -0.47
C PHE A 78 1.53 -8.41 -1.72
N GLN A 79 2.19 -8.37 -2.89
CA GLN A 79 1.55 -8.18 -4.20
C GLN A 79 1.76 -9.44 -5.06
N PRO A 80 0.87 -10.44 -4.97
CA PRO A 80 0.95 -11.62 -5.84
C PRO A 80 0.74 -11.30 -7.32
N LEU A 81 0.95 -12.29 -8.18
CA LEU A 81 0.89 -12.14 -9.65
C LEU A 81 -0.51 -11.83 -10.24
N ASN A 82 -1.52 -11.58 -9.41
CA ASN A 82 -2.86 -11.17 -9.85
C ASN A 82 -3.04 -9.65 -9.95
N GLY A 83 -2.01 -8.85 -9.62
CA GLY A 83 -2.03 -7.39 -9.76
C GLY A 83 -2.75 -6.64 -8.63
N ILE A 84 -3.14 -7.33 -7.57
CA ILE A 84 -3.70 -6.73 -6.35
C ILE A 84 -2.90 -7.17 -5.12
N THR A 85 -3.03 -6.44 -4.02
CA THR A 85 -2.44 -6.83 -2.73
C THR A 85 -3.16 -8.02 -2.14
N ALA A 86 -2.45 -8.81 -1.34
CA ALA A 86 -2.98 -9.95 -0.62
C ALA A 86 -2.49 -9.95 0.83
N GLU A 87 -3.35 -10.49 1.69
CA GLU A 87 -3.19 -10.51 3.12
C GLU A 87 -3.85 -11.74 3.73
N LYS A 88 -3.24 -12.21 4.81
CA LYS A 88 -3.82 -13.17 5.74
C LYS A 88 -3.73 -12.55 7.13
N HIS A 89 -4.84 -12.48 7.84
CA HIS A 89 -4.89 -11.82 9.17
C HIS A 89 -4.70 -12.87 10.25
N ASP A 90 -3.56 -12.80 10.93
CA ASP A 90 -3.22 -13.66 12.06
C ASP A 90 -3.34 -12.85 13.35
N SER A 91 -4.00 -13.40 14.37
CA SER A 91 -4.12 -12.72 15.66
C SER A 91 -2.80 -12.78 16.43
N PHE A 92 -2.54 -11.77 17.26
CA PHE A 92 -1.42 -11.83 18.22
C PHE A 92 -1.63 -12.86 19.34
N ILE A 93 -2.84 -13.41 19.50
CA ILE A 93 -3.17 -14.33 20.60
C ILE A 93 -2.36 -15.63 20.52
N SER A 94 -1.71 -15.98 21.63
CA SER A 94 -1.05 -17.27 21.82
C SER A 94 -2.02 -18.36 22.29
N ALA A 95 -1.54 -19.62 22.29
CA ALA A 95 -2.23 -20.69 23.02
C ALA A 95 -2.51 -20.27 24.47
N PRO A 96 -3.70 -20.60 25.03
CA PRO A 96 -4.05 -20.23 26.39
C PRO A 96 -3.13 -20.91 27.39
N MET A 97 -2.72 -20.15 28.40
CA MET A 97 -2.00 -20.70 29.54
C MET A 97 -2.92 -21.60 30.36
N SER A 98 -2.35 -22.47 31.20
CA SER A 98 -3.13 -23.30 32.15
C SER A 98 -4.01 -22.48 33.09
N SER A 99 -3.72 -21.19 33.27
CA SER A 99 -4.52 -20.22 34.03
C SER A 99 -5.76 -19.69 33.29
N GLY A 100 -5.96 -20.06 32.02
CA GLY A 100 -7.03 -19.53 31.16
C GLY A 100 -6.75 -18.14 30.58
N LYS A 101 -5.59 -17.53 30.88
CA LYS A 101 -5.15 -16.26 30.26
C LYS A 101 -4.44 -16.51 28.94
N VAL A 102 -4.55 -15.56 28.02
CA VAL A 102 -3.80 -15.53 26.75
C VAL A 102 -2.73 -14.45 26.80
N LEU A 103 -1.61 -14.71 26.12
CA LEU A 103 -0.57 -13.71 25.90
C LEU A 103 -0.65 -13.25 24.44
N MET A 104 -0.21 -12.01 24.19
CA MET A 104 -0.03 -11.51 22.83
C MET A 104 1.42 -11.68 22.42
N SER A 105 1.68 -12.51 21.42
CA SER A 105 3.00 -12.86 20.92
C SER A 105 3.14 -12.53 19.44
N PHE A 106 4.28 -11.94 19.09
CA PHE A 106 4.74 -11.74 17.72
C PHE A 106 6.26 -11.92 17.73
N SER A 107 6.79 -12.82 16.90
CA SER A 107 8.19 -13.24 16.96
C SER A 107 8.98 -12.78 15.74
N GLY A 108 10.30 -12.66 15.88
CA GLY A 108 11.20 -12.32 14.79
C GLY A 108 11.20 -13.35 13.66
N LYS A 109 10.78 -14.60 13.93
CA LYS A 109 10.55 -15.60 12.89
C LYS A 109 9.51 -15.14 11.88
N GLU A 110 8.43 -14.50 12.35
CA GLU A 110 7.40 -13.96 11.47
C GLU A 110 7.93 -12.81 10.61
N LEU A 111 8.97 -12.07 11.05
CA LEU A 111 9.60 -11.04 10.23
C LEU A 111 10.54 -11.63 9.17
N ILE A 112 11.33 -12.63 9.54
CA ILE A 112 12.34 -13.22 8.65
C ILE A 112 11.70 -14.14 7.61
N LYS A 113 10.79 -15.01 8.06
CA LYS A 113 10.18 -16.06 7.24
C LYS A 113 8.79 -16.43 7.77
N GLY A 114 7.75 -15.85 7.18
CA GLY A 114 6.36 -16.28 7.37
C GLY A 114 5.97 -17.40 6.41
N GLU A 115 4.98 -18.20 6.80
CA GLU A 115 4.37 -19.24 5.96
C GLU A 115 2.91 -18.87 5.65
N PRO A 116 2.63 -18.11 4.58
CA PRO A 116 1.26 -18.00 4.09
C PRO A 116 0.81 -19.35 3.50
N ASP A 117 -0.46 -19.72 3.72
CA ASP A 117 -1.08 -20.75 2.89
C ASP A 117 -1.10 -20.24 1.44
N ALA A 118 -0.24 -20.82 0.62
CA ALA A 118 0.06 -20.36 -0.72
C ALA A 118 -0.64 -21.19 -1.82
N SER A 119 -1.48 -22.15 -1.42
CA SER A 119 -2.11 -23.13 -2.31
C SER A 119 -3.01 -22.52 -3.38
N SER A 120 -3.58 -21.34 -3.12
CA SER A 120 -4.58 -20.70 -3.97
C SER A 120 -4.05 -19.51 -4.80
N PHE A 121 -2.77 -19.13 -4.64
CA PHE A 121 -2.22 -18.03 -5.42
C PHE A 121 -1.86 -18.47 -6.84
N PRO A 122 -2.08 -17.62 -7.87
CA PRO A 122 -1.67 -17.92 -9.23
C PRO A 122 -0.17 -18.18 -9.29
N SER A 123 0.20 -19.34 -9.83
CA SER A 123 1.61 -19.75 -9.98
C SER A 123 2.11 -19.63 -11.42
N GLY A 124 1.27 -19.18 -12.36
CA GLY A 124 1.62 -19.18 -13.79
C GLY A 124 1.91 -20.57 -14.36
N GLY A 125 1.45 -21.64 -13.71
CA GLY A 125 1.74 -23.03 -14.08
C GLY A 125 3.06 -23.58 -13.52
N LEU A 126 3.76 -22.82 -12.67
CA LEU A 126 5.07 -23.21 -12.11
C LEU A 126 5.00 -24.27 -11.00
N ARG A 127 3.80 -24.76 -10.62
CA ARG A 127 3.65 -25.68 -9.46
C ARG A 127 2.50 -26.66 -9.58
N ALA A 128 2.68 -27.84 -8.96
CA ALA A 128 1.60 -28.74 -8.58
C ALA A 128 1.01 -28.36 -7.21
N THR A 129 -0.30 -28.56 -7.00
CA THR A 129 -1.04 -28.09 -5.80
C THR A 129 -0.47 -28.62 -4.47
N PHE A 130 0.14 -29.81 -4.44
CA PHE A 130 0.75 -30.38 -3.23
C PHE A 130 2.09 -29.75 -2.85
N GLU A 131 2.74 -29.03 -3.77
CA GLU A 131 4.02 -28.32 -3.56
C GLU A 131 3.80 -26.82 -3.35
N ALA A 132 2.56 -26.39 -3.15
CA ALA A 132 2.18 -24.99 -3.10
C ALA A 132 2.49 -24.30 -1.76
N ARG A 133 3.61 -24.65 -1.13
CA ARG A 133 4.17 -23.91 0.01
C ARG A 133 4.80 -22.61 -0.48
N GLY A 134 4.54 -21.52 0.23
CA GLY A 134 5.13 -20.23 -0.05
C GLY A 134 5.69 -19.61 1.21
N TYR A 135 6.64 -18.70 1.03
CA TYR A 135 7.33 -18.02 2.12
C TYR A 135 7.27 -16.52 1.93
N THR A 136 6.95 -15.80 3.00
CA THR A 136 7.02 -14.34 3.06
C THR A 136 8.26 -13.91 3.81
N THR A 137 8.89 -12.83 3.37
CA THR A 137 10.01 -12.22 4.08
C THR A 137 9.84 -10.71 4.10
N TRP A 138 10.03 -10.07 5.26
CA TRP A 138 9.86 -8.63 5.39
C TRP A 138 10.88 -7.87 4.53
N ASP A 139 10.39 -6.97 3.68
CA ASP A 139 11.23 -5.97 3.04
C ASP A 139 11.48 -4.82 4.02
N CYS A 140 12.60 -4.87 4.75
CA CYS A 140 12.99 -3.83 5.71
C CYS A 140 13.18 -2.43 5.09
N THR A 141 13.24 -2.33 3.76
CA THR A 141 13.34 -1.02 3.08
C THR A 141 11.99 -0.32 2.94
N SER A 142 10.88 -1.05 3.13
CA SER A 142 9.53 -0.51 3.25
C SER A 142 9.01 -0.66 4.69
N PRO A 143 8.63 0.44 5.37
CA PRO A 143 8.23 0.39 6.77
C PRO A 143 6.90 -0.35 6.97
N ALA A 144 6.77 -1.09 8.07
CA ALA A 144 5.49 -1.63 8.49
C ALA A 144 4.51 -0.51 8.85
N PHE A 145 3.22 -0.75 8.68
CA PHE A 145 2.17 0.22 8.95
C PHE A 145 0.97 -0.43 9.65
N VAL A 146 0.17 0.35 10.35
CA VAL A 146 -1.11 -0.11 10.91
C VAL A 146 -2.23 0.41 10.04
N ARG A 147 -2.99 -0.51 9.43
CA ARG A 147 -4.18 -0.14 8.68
C ARG A 147 -5.40 -0.21 9.59
N GLN A 148 -6.18 0.87 9.58
CA GLN A 148 -7.44 0.99 10.31
C GLN A 148 -8.59 0.68 9.34
N ASP A 149 -9.30 -0.43 9.59
CA ASP A 149 -10.46 -0.84 8.80
C ASP A 149 -11.66 -1.19 9.68
N ALA A 150 -12.77 -1.57 9.03
CA ALA A 150 -13.99 -1.99 9.73
C ALA A 150 -13.78 -3.22 10.63
N ALA A 151 -12.80 -4.08 10.32
CA ALA A 151 -12.43 -5.22 11.16
C ALA A 151 -11.54 -4.83 12.37
N GLY A 152 -11.15 -3.55 12.48
CA GLY A 152 -10.22 -3.04 13.46
C GLY A 152 -8.85 -2.74 12.85
N ALA A 153 -7.89 -2.44 13.72
CA ALA A 153 -6.51 -2.18 13.33
C ALA A 153 -5.74 -3.49 13.06
N THR A 154 -4.95 -3.49 12.00
CA THR A 154 -4.08 -4.61 11.61
C THR A 154 -2.67 -4.11 11.31
N LEU A 155 -1.66 -4.73 11.92
CA LEU A 155 -0.26 -4.50 11.60
C LEU A 155 0.07 -5.14 10.24
N CYS A 156 0.34 -4.33 9.23
CA CYS A 156 0.69 -4.77 7.89
C CYS A 156 2.22 -4.69 7.70
N ILE A 157 2.82 -5.81 7.32
CA ILE A 157 4.27 -5.96 7.15
C ILE A 157 4.55 -6.15 5.66
N PRO A 158 5.14 -5.16 4.96
CA PRO A 158 5.44 -5.28 3.53
C PRO A 158 6.42 -6.42 3.25
N THR A 159 6.00 -7.42 2.50
CA THR A 159 6.80 -8.64 2.30
C THR A 159 7.03 -8.98 0.84
N ALA A 160 8.15 -9.64 0.60
CA ALA A 160 8.39 -10.38 -0.62
C ALA A 160 7.86 -11.82 -0.45
N PHE A 161 7.28 -12.39 -1.51
CA PHE A 161 6.63 -13.70 -1.51
C PHE A 161 7.21 -14.64 -2.57
N CYS A 162 7.71 -15.80 -2.12
CA CYS A 162 8.40 -16.77 -2.97
C CYS A 162 7.92 -18.21 -2.74
N THR A 163 8.30 -19.10 -3.66
CA THR A 163 8.12 -20.55 -3.54
C THR A 163 9.05 -21.15 -2.49
N PHE A 164 8.77 -22.39 -2.09
CA PHE A 164 9.73 -23.16 -1.32
C PHE A 164 11.04 -23.47 -2.09
N THR A 165 11.00 -23.45 -3.43
CA THR A 165 12.16 -23.55 -4.33
C THR A 165 12.88 -22.20 -4.55
N GLY A 166 12.34 -21.08 -4.06
CA GLY A 166 12.92 -19.74 -4.17
C GLY A 166 12.51 -18.91 -5.39
N GLU A 167 11.55 -19.36 -6.21
CA GLU A 167 11.05 -18.57 -7.35
C GLU A 167 10.06 -17.50 -6.84
N ALA A 168 10.05 -16.34 -7.48
CA ALA A 168 9.18 -15.24 -7.07
C ALA A 168 7.73 -15.51 -7.47
N LEU A 169 6.79 -15.35 -6.53
CA LEU A 169 5.34 -15.35 -6.79
C LEU A 169 4.71 -13.97 -6.55
N ASP A 170 5.54 -12.93 -6.53
CA ASP A 170 5.11 -11.57 -6.34
C ASP A 170 5.71 -10.64 -7.40
N GLN A 171 5.23 -9.41 -7.40
CA GLN A 171 5.80 -8.33 -8.18
C GLN A 171 6.95 -7.63 -7.46
N LYS A 172 7.03 -7.77 -6.13
CA LYS A 172 8.03 -7.07 -5.31
C LYS A 172 9.44 -7.64 -5.46
N THR A 173 9.58 -8.97 -5.47
CA THR A 173 10.91 -9.60 -5.64
C THR A 173 11.55 -9.25 -6.99
N PRO A 174 10.85 -9.35 -8.14
CA PRO A 174 11.40 -8.91 -9.43
C PRO A 174 11.77 -7.42 -9.44
N LEU A 175 10.95 -6.55 -8.84
CA LEU A 175 11.24 -5.11 -8.74
C LEU A 175 12.53 -4.85 -7.96
N LEU A 176 12.70 -5.44 -6.77
CA LEU A 176 13.91 -5.27 -5.95
C LEU A 176 15.17 -5.77 -6.69
N ARG A 177 15.07 -6.91 -7.40
CA ARG A 177 16.16 -7.43 -8.23
C ARG A 177 16.50 -6.50 -9.40
N SER A 178 15.48 -5.92 -10.04
CA SER A 178 15.65 -4.93 -11.11
C SER A 178 16.35 -3.66 -10.62
N MET A 179 15.95 -3.15 -9.45
CA MET A 179 16.59 -2.00 -8.81
C MET A 179 18.08 -2.26 -8.51
N GLU A 180 18.43 -3.46 -8.04
CA GLU A 180 19.83 -3.81 -7.77
C GLU A 180 20.64 -3.95 -9.07
N ALA A 181 20.07 -4.57 -10.11
CA ALA A 181 20.72 -4.66 -11.42
C ALA A 181 20.98 -3.26 -12.02
N LEU A 182 20.03 -2.33 -11.89
CA LEU A 182 20.20 -0.93 -12.29
C LEU A 182 21.29 -0.24 -11.47
N ASN A 183 21.33 -0.46 -10.15
CA ASN A 183 22.35 0.09 -9.27
C ASN A 183 23.77 -0.33 -9.71
N GLU A 184 24.00 -1.61 -9.95
CA GLU A 184 25.31 -2.14 -10.39
C GLU A 184 25.77 -1.51 -11.71
N GLN A 185 24.90 -1.48 -12.72
CA GLN A 185 25.27 -0.94 -14.03
C GLN A 185 25.41 0.59 -14.02
N ALA A 186 24.55 1.30 -13.28
CA ALA A 186 24.67 2.74 -13.12
C ALA A 186 25.97 3.12 -12.40
N LEU A 187 26.35 2.39 -11.34
CA LEU A 187 27.63 2.57 -10.67
C LEU A 187 28.79 2.33 -11.64
N ARG A 188 28.79 1.25 -12.43
CA ARG A 188 29.82 0.99 -13.45
C ARG A 188 29.93 2.16 -14.44
N PHE A 189 28.82 2.73 -14.88
CA PHE A 189 28.81 3.84 -15.83
C PHE A 189 29.36 5.14 -15.21
N ILE A 190 28.91 5.55 -14.02
CA ILE A 190 29.39 6.80 -13.40
C ILE A 190 30.88 6.76 -13.03
N ARG A 191 31.44 5.57 -12.82
CA ARG A 191 32.90 5.39 -12.60
C ARG A 191 33.71 5.82 -13.81
N LEU A 192 33.17 5.68 -15.03
CA LEU A 192 33.82 6.15 -16.27
C LEU A 192 33.95 7.68 -16.32
N PHE A 193 33.09 8.41 -15.60
CA PHE A 193 33.12 9.87 -15.49
C PHE A 193 33.91 10.36 -14.26
N GLY A 194 34.70 9.48 -13.62
CA GLY A 194 35.59 9.84 -12.52
C GLY A 194 34.93 9.91 -11.13
N ASN A 195 33.63 9.65 -11.00
CA ASN A 195 32.99 9.53 -9.69
C ASN A 195 33.40 8.19 -9.06
N THR A 196 34.25 8.21 -8.02
CA THR A 196 34.68 7.03 -7.26
C THR A 196 34.06 6.93 -5.86
N THR A 197 33.27 7.93 -5.45
CA THR A 197 32.76 8.09 -4.08
C THR A 197 31.32 7.61 -3.90
N SER A 198 30.47 7.71 -4.92
CA SER A 198 29.06 7.28 -4.85
C SER A 198 28.97 5.78 -4.56
N LYS A 199 28.20 5.36 -3.56
CA LYS A 199 28.11 3.95 -3.15
C LYS A 199 26.89 3.21 -3.69
N ARG A 200 25.85 3.94 -4.09
CA ARG A 200 24.59 3.39 -4.57
C ARG A 200 23.90 4.39 -5.50
N VAL A 201 23.17 3.89 -6.48
CA VAL A 201 22.22 4.63 -7.31
C VAL A 201 20.84 4.04 -7.03
N ILE A 202 19.88 4.88 -6.67
CA ILE A 202 18.54 4.46 -6.25
C ILE A 202 17.54 5.07 -7.24
N PRO A 203 16.70 4.26 -7.90
CA PRO A 203 15.64 4.78 -8.75
C PRO A 203 14.52 5.37 -7.90
N CYS A 204 13.99 6.50 -8.34
CA CYS A 204 12.82 7.13 -7.72
C CYS A 204 11.66 7.21 -8.72
N VAL A 205 10.43 7.08 -8.22
CA VAL A 205 9.20 7.09 -9.00
C VAL A 205 8.18 8.01 -8.32
N GLY A 206 7.47 8.83 -9.10
CA GLY A 206 6.24 9.50 -8.68
C GLY A 206 5.10 8.99 -9.55
N ALA A 207 4.13 8.31 -8.94
CA ALA A 207 3.01 7.68 -9.66
C ALA A 207 1.82 8.63 -9.73
N GLU A 208 1.44 9.05 -10.94
CA GLU A 208 0.24 9.84 -11.20
C GLU A 208 -0.94 8.88 -11.36
N GLN A 209 -1.79 8.79 -10.33
CA GLN A 209 -2.87 7.80 -10.28
C GLN A 209 -4.17 8.41 -10.75
N GLU A 210 -4.54 8.11 -11.99
CA GLU A 210 -5.86 8.43 -12.54
C GLU A 210 -6.93 7.42 -12.08
N TYR A 211 -8.17 7.89 -11.96
CA TYR A 211 -9.33 7.09 -11.60
C TYR A 211 -10.66 7.76 -12.00
N PHE A 212 -11.72 6.96 -12.14
CA PHE A 212 -13.08 7.47 -12.33
C PHE A 212 -13.93 7.31 -11.07
N LEU A 213 -14.84 8.26 -10.81
CA LEU A 213 -15.85 8.15 -9.76
C LEU A 213 -17.26 8.03 -10.35
N VAL A 214 -18.00 7.01 -9.90
CA VAL A 214 -19.39 6.79 -10.32
C VAL A 214 -20.29 6.77 -9.09
N ASP A 215 -21.46 7.40 -9.18
CA ASP A 215 -22.46 7.31 -8.11
C ASP A 215 -22.87 5.85 -7.84
N ARG A 216 -23.02 5.49 -6.56
CA ARG A 216 -23.36 4.12 -6.12
C ARG A 216 -24.60 3.56 -6.83
N ASN A 217 -25.65 4.37 -7.01
CA ASN A 217 -26.89 3.89 -7.63
C ASN A 217 -26.70 3.64 -9.13
N MET A 218 -25.94 4.50 -9.82
CA MET A 218 -25.61 4.33 -11.24
C MET A 218 -24.73 3.10 -11.47
N TYR A 219 -23.73 2.88 -10.61
CA TYR A 219 -22.87 1.70 -10.66
C TYR A 219 -23.69 0.42 -10.46
N ASN A 220 -24.54 0.39 -9.42
CA ASN A 220 -25.37 -0.79 -9.12
C ASN A 220 -26.40 -1.10 -10.22
N ALA A 221 -26.82 -0.10 -10.99
CA ALA A 221 -27.69 -0.28 -12.15
C ALA A 221 -26.97 -0.91 -13.36
N ARG A 222 -25.63 -1.01 -13.34
CA ARG A 222 -24.79 -1.44 -14.46
C ARG A 222 -24.00 -2.70 -14.12
N LYS A 223 -24.63 -3.86 -14.36
CA LYS A 223 -24.00 -5.18 -14.13
C LYS A 223 -22.68 -5.37 -14.87
N ASP A 224 -22.55 -4.78 -16.06
CA ASP A 224 -21.31 -4.83 -16.83
C ASP A 224 -20.16 -4.09 -16.12
N LEU A 225 -20.40 -2.92 -15.54
CA LEU A 225 -19.42 -2.24 -14.69
C LEU A 225 -19.06 -3.08 -13.45
N ILE A 226 -20.06 -3.69 -12.80
CA ILE A 226 -19.85 -4.52 -11.60
C ILE A 226 -18.92 -5.71 -11.88
N TYR A 227 -19.16 -6.42 -13.00
CA TYR A 227 -18.45 -7.66 -13.29
C TYR A 227 -17.15 -7.46 -14.05
N THR A 228 -17.04 -6.38 -14.83
CA THR A 228 -15.91 -6.20 -15.75
C THR A 228 -15.09 -4.96 -15.47
N GLY A 229 -15.51 -4.08 -14.56
CA GLY A 229 -14.84 -2.80 -14.29
C GLY A 229 -14.96 -1.77 -15.41
N ARG A 230 -15.63 -2.10 -16.52
CA ARG A 230 -15.89 -1.23 -17.66
C ARG A 230 -17.28 -1.44 -18.25
N THR A 231 -17.73 -0.51 -19.08
CA THR A 231 -18.96 -0.69 -19.84
C THR A 231 -18.73 -1.65 -21.01
N LEU A 232 -19.63 -2.60 -21.22
CA LEU A 232 -19.60 -3.50 -22.38
C LEU A 232 -20.40 -2.95 -23.56
N PHE A 233 -21.36 -2.08 -23.28
CA PHE A 233 -22.19 -1.39 -24.26
C PHE A 233 -22.65 -0.04 -23.69
N GLY A 234 -23.05 0.87 -24.57
CA GLY A 234 -23.55 2.18 -24.19
C GLY A 234 -23.53 3.13 -25.38
N ALA A 235 -24.50 4.04 -25.44
CA ALA A 235 -24.47 5.14 -26.39
C ALA A 235 -23.61 6.28 -25.85
N MET A 236 -22.97 7.03 -26.74
CA MET A 236 -22.27 8.25 -26.35
C MET A 236 -23.26 9.28 -25.78
N PRO A 237 -22.87 10.04 -24.74
CA PRO A 237 -23.71 11.11 -24.23
C PRO A 237 -23.97 12.17 -25.32
N PRO A 238 -25.15 12.81 -25.35
CA PRO A 238 -25.43 13.91 -26.28
C PRO A 238 -24.47 15.09 -26.14
N LYS A 239 -23.85 15.24 -24.96
CA LYS A 239 -22.79 16.21 -24.67
C LYS A 239 -21.47 15.46 -24.48
N GLY A 240 -20.52 15.66 -25.39
CA GLY A 240 -19.17 15.12 -25.31
C GLY A 240 -18.24 15.94 -24.42
N GLN A 241 -16.95 15.58 -24.40
CA GLN A 241 -15.88 16.24 -23.63
C GLN A 241 -15.59 17.69 -24.05
N GLU A 242 -16.16 18.16 -25.15
CA GLU A 242 -15.68 19.34 -25.89
C GLU A 242 -16.08 20.70 -25.30
N MET A 243 -17.06 20.77 -24.39
CA MET A 243 -17.74 22.06 -24.13
C MET A 243 -17.71 22.61 -22.69
N GLU A 244 -17.50 21.82 -21.62
CA GLU A 244 -17.56 22.36 -20.23
C GLU A 244 -16.78 21.56 -19.16
N ASP A 245 -16.57 20.25 -19.32
CA ASP A 245 -15.73 19.44 -18.42
C ASP A 245 -14.27 19.57 -18.83
N HIS A 246 -13.65 20.71 -18.49
CA HIS A 246 -12.27 20.98 -18.88
C HIS A 246 -11.28 20.41 -17.86
N TYR A 247 -10.16 19.91 -18.36
CA TYR A 247 -8.97 19.57 -17.58
C TYR A 247 -8.64 20.69 -16.58
N PHE A 248 -8.36 20.34 -15.34
CA PHE A 248 -8.22 21.28 -14.21
C PHE A 248 -9.47 22.13 -13.87
N GLY A 249 -10.66 21.71 -14.32
CA GLY A 249 -11.92 22.34 -13.95
C GLY A 249 -12.22 22.28 -12.46
N ALA A 250 -13.21 23.07 -12.04
CA ALA A 250 -13.63 23.11 -10.63
C ALA A 250 -14.08 21.72 -10.14
N ILE A 251 -13.55 21.30 -8.98
CA ILE A 251 -13.91 20.03 -8.36
C ILE A 251 -15.26 20.20 -7.65
N LYS A 252 -16.24 19.34 -7.98
CA LYS A 252 -17.55 19.33 -7.33
C LYS A 252 -17.39 19.09 -5.82
N GLU A 253 -18.17 19.77 -4.98
CA GLU A 253 -18.02 19.70 -3.51
C GLU A 253 -18.06 18.28 -2.95
N ARG A 254 -18.94 17.42 -3.50
CA ARG A 254 -19.00 15.99 -3.14
C ARG A 254 -17.68 15.27 -3.40
N VAL A 255 -17.04 15.53 -4.54
CA VAL A 255 -15.74 14.95 -4.91
C VAL A 255 -14.63 15.56 -4.05
N ALA A 256 -14.69 16.87 -3.78
CA ALA A 256 -13.72 17.53 -2.90
C ALA A 256 -13.75 16.95 -1.47
N SER A 257 -14.95 16.65 -0.94
CA SER A 257 -15.09 15.98 0.37
C SER A 257 -14.50 14.57 0.36
N TYR A 258 -14.71 13.81 -0.72
CA TYR A 258 -14.10 12.50 -0.91
C TYR A 258 -12.57 12.59 -0.94
N MET A 259 -12.03 13.49 -1.77
CA MET A 259 -10.58 13.71 -1.92
C MET A 259 -9.92 14.15 -0.61
N ARG A 260 -10.59 15.01 0.18
CA ARG A 260 -10.11 15.41 1.52
C ARG A 260 -9.90 14.20 2.43
N ASP A 261 -10.86 13.28 2.45
CA ASP A 261 -10.80 12.10 3.29
C ASP A 261 -9.77 11.08 2.77
N VAL A 262 -9.63 10.93 1.44
CA VAL A 262 -8.53 10.15 0.82
C VAL A 262 -7.18 10.68 1.28
N ASN A 263 -6.94 11.99 1.16
CA ASN A 263 -5.69 12.60 1.59
C ASN A 263 -5.41 12.38 3.08
N LYS A 264 -6.43 12.53 3.94
CA LYS A 264 -6.27 12.29 5.38
C LYS A 264 -5.83 10.86 5.66
N GLU A 265 -6.45 9.86 5.02
CA GLU A 265 -6.09 8.44 5.20
C GLU A 265 -4.67 8.14 4.66
N LEU A 266 -4.32 8.69 3.50
CA LEU A 266 -3.00 8.53 2.88
C LEU A 266 -1.88 9.17 3.68
N TRP A 267 -2.09 10.40 4.17
CA TRP A 267 -1.11 11.08 5.02
C TRP A 267 -0.84 10.31 6.30
N LYS A 268 -1.85 9.72 6.94
CA LYS A 268 -1.66 8.84 8.11
C LYS A 268 -0.78 7.62 7.82
N LEU A 269 -0.86 7.09 6.61
CA LEU A 269 -0.05 5.99 6.11
C LEU A 269 1.32 6.45 5.54
N GLY A 270 1.66 7.74 5.67
CA GLY A 270 2.94 8.27 5.21
C GLY A 270 3.03 8.50 3.70
N VAL A 271 1.94 8.31 2.95
CA VAL A 271 1.88 8.59 1.52
C VAL A 271 1.81 10.11 1.31
N THR A 272 2.70 10.65 0.49
CA THR A 272 2.85 12.10 0.27
C THR A 272 1.86 12.66 -0.75
N ALA A 273 0.57 12.30 -0.65
CA ALA A 273 -0.49 12.80 -1.53
C ALA A 273 -0.44 14.33 -1.63
N LYS A 274 -0.10 14.85 -2.81
CA LYS A 274 0.34 16.24 -3.00
C LYS A 274 -0.55 17.01 -3.96
N THR A 275 -0.86 16.40 -5.10
CA THR A 275 -1.62 17.01 -6.18
C THR A 275 -2.89 16.21 -6.42
N GLN A 276 -3.99 16.92 -6.68
CA GLN A 276 -5.25 16.33 -7.11
C GLN A 276 -5.98 17.29 -8.05
N HIS A 277 -6.64 16.78 -9.08
CA HIS A 277 -7.46 17.58 -9.99
C HIS A 277 -8.44 16.72 -10.77
N ASN A 278 -9.32 17.38 -11.51
CA ASN A 278 -10.11 16.73 -12.57
C ASN A 278 -9.22 16.48 -13.79
N GLU A 279 -9.44 15.33 -14.40
CA GLU A 279 -8.84 14.93 -15.66
C GLU A 279 -9.69 15.34 -16.87
N ALA A 280 -9.23 15.01 -18.08
CA ALA A 280 -9.89 15.36 -19.33
C ALA A 280 -11.25 14.67 -19.55
N ALA A 281 -11.54 13.51 -18.95
CA ALA A 281 -12.86 12.88 -19.06
C ALA A 281 -13.83 13.23 -17.92
N PRO A 282 -15.15 13.19 -18.19
CA PRO A 282 -16.15 13.40 -17.16
C PRO A 282 -15.98 12.40 -16.02
N ALA A 283 -15.97 12.93 -14.80
CA ALA A 283 -15.77 12.15 -13.57
C ALA A 283 -14.43 11.39 -13.48
N GLN A 284 -13.45 11.77 -14.30
CA GLN A 284 -12.06 11.33 -14.18
C GLN A 284 -11.29 12.31 -13.31
N HIS A 285 -10.41 11.78 -12.47
CA HIS A 285 -9.62 12.54 -11.52
C HIS A 285 -8.22 11.93 -11.41
N GLU A 286 -7.28 12.73 -10.93
CA GLU A 286 -5.91 12.30 -10.65
C GLU A 286 -5.55 12.56 -9.19
N LEU A 287 -4.69 11.70 -8.62
CA LEU A 287 -3.92 11.96 -7.41
C LEU A 287 -2.45 11.62 -7.66
N ALA A 288 -1.55 12.57 -7.36
CA ALA A 288 -0.11 12.37 -7.46
C ALA A 288 0.61 12.64 -6.12
N PRO A 289 1.44 11.70 -5.63
CA PRO A 289 2.34 11.92 -4.50
C PRO A 289 3.67 12.54 -4.94
N ILE A 290 4.48 12.98 -3.98
CA ILE A 290 5.88 13.35 -4.25
C ILE A 290 6.66 12.07 -4.56
N TYR A 291 7.57 12.13 -5.54
CA TYR A 291 8.40 10.98 -5.89
C TYR A 291 9.21 10.46 -4.70
N GLU A 292 9.45 9.16 -4.68
CA GLU A 292 10.25 8.48 -3.65
C GLU A 292 10.93 7.23 -4.21
N GLN A 293 11.65 6.47 -3.38
CA GLN A 293 12.35 5.27 -3.84
C GLN A 293 11.36 4.28 -4.48
N ALA A 294 11.72 3.71 -5.63
CA ALA A 294 10.78 3.00 -6.49
C ALA A 294 9.96 1.90 -5.80
N ASN A 295 10.56 1.10 -4.91
CA ASN A 295 9.84 0.05 -4.19
C ASN A 295 8.83 0.61 -3.17
N VAL A 296 9.17 1.71 -2.48
CA VAL A 296 8.26 2.40 -1.56
C VAL A 296 7.15 3.09 -2.34
N ALA A 297 7.48 3.73 -3.47
CA ALA A 297 6.50 4.38 -4.35
C ALA A 297 5.44 3.38 -4.86
N VAL A 298 5.85 2.16 -5.22
CA VAL A 298 4.94 1.09 -5.64
C VAL A 298 4.05 0.64 -4.48
N ASP A 299 4.61 0.42 -3.29
CA ASP A 299 3.81 0.09 -2.10
C ASP A 299 2.79 1.18 -1.78
N HIS A 300 3.21 2.45 -1.80
CA HIS A 300 2.33 3.61 -1.58
C HIS A 300 1.27 3.76 -2.68
N ASN A 301 1.59 3.44 -3.93
CA ASN A 301 0.59 3.43 -5.00
C ASN A 301 -0.47 2.34 -4.80
N GLN A 302 -0.09 1.14 -4.34
CA GLN A 302 -1.06 0.11 -3.97
C GLN A 302 -1.97 0.55 -2.82
N LEU A 303 -1.40 1.17 -1.78
CA LEU A 303 -2.18 1.77 -0.69
C LEU A 303 -3.10 2.90 -1.18
N THR A 304 -2.65 3.67 -2.17
CA THR A 304 -3.45 4.71 -2.84
C THR A 304 -4.65 4.09 -3.53
N MET A 305 -4.46 3.08 -4.38
CA MET A 305 -5.54 2.39 -5.08
C MET A 305 -6.56 1.76 -4.12
N GLU A 306 -6.10 1.13 -3.05
CA GLU A 306 -6.97 0.56 -2.01
C GLU A 306 -7.76 1.65 -1.27
N THR A 307 -7.09 2.74 -0.89
CA THR A 307 -7.71 3.87 -0.19
C THR A 307 -8.74 4.58 -1.06
N LEU A 308 -8.44 4.80 -2.34
CA LEU A 308 -9.37 5.41 -3.31
C LEU A 308 -10.68 4.63 -3.37
N LYS A 309 -10.60 3.28 -3.50
CA LYS A 309 -11.76 2.39 -3.48
C LYS A 309 -12.49 2.42 -2.14
N LYS A 310 -11.77 2.27 -1.03
CA LYS A 310 -12.33 2.22 0.32
C LYS A 310 -13.10 3.49 0.65
N VAL A 311 -12.49 4.66 0.46
CA VAL A 311 -13.10 5.95 0.78
C VAL A 311 -14.28 6.25 -0.15
N ALA A 312 -14.25 5.79 -1.42
CA ALA A 312 -15.35 6.07 -2.35
C ALA A 312 -16.66 5.48 -1.85
N THR A 313 -16.61 4.26 -1.29
CA THR A 313 -17.79 3.61 -0.70
C THR A 313 -18.36 4.39 0.49
N ARG A 314 -17.53 5.09 1.28
CA ARG A 314 -17.97 5.94 2.39
C ARG A 314 -18.70 7.20 1.91
N HIS A 315 -18.48 7.60 0.66
CA HIS A 315 -19.06 8.79 0.00
C HIS A 315 -20.15 8.43 -1.04
N ASP A 316 -20.71 7.22 -0.94
CA ASP A 316 -21.73 6.70 -1.86
C ASP A 316 -21.32 6.72 -3.34
N MET A 317 -20.04 6.49 -3.59
CA MET A 317 -19.45 6.37 -4.93
C MET A 317 -18.69 5.04 -5.07
N TYR A 318 -18.40 4.67 -6.31
CA TYR A 318 -17.43 3.64 -6.65
C TYR A 318 -16.26 4.28 -7.41
N CYS A 319 -15.05 3.92 -7.01
CA CYS A 319 -13.83 4.26 -7.71
C CYS A 319 -13.49 3.16 -8.72
N LEU A 320 -13.41 3.52 -10.00
CA LEU A 320 -12.99 2.63 -11.08
C LEU A 320 -11.52 2.89 -11.41
N LEU A 321 -10.72 1.83 -11.41
CA LEU A 321 -9.28 1.85 -11.74
C LEU A 321 -8.96 1.08 -13.03
N HIS A 322 -9.98 0.69 -13.79
CA HIS A 322 -9.76 0.09 -15.10
C HIS A 322 -9.23 1.17 -16.04
N GLU A 323 -8.23 0.86 -16.86
CA GLU A 323 -7.59 1.76 -17.82
C GLU A 323 -8.57 2.30 -18.89
N LYS A 324 -9.67 1.60 -19.13
CA LYS A 324 -10.71 2.02 -20.08
C LYS A 324 -12.11 1.67 -19.58
N PRO A 325 -12.63 2.41 -18.59
CA PRO A 325 -13.93 2.09 -17.99
C PRO A 325 -15.09 2.46 -18.92
N PHE A 326 -14.92 3.45 -19.80
CA PHE A 326 -15.94 3.92 -20.73
C PHE A 326 -15.38 4.05 -22.15
N ALA A 327 -16.07 3.46 -23.13
CA ALA A 327 -15.73 3.62 -24.54
C ALA A 327 -16.00 5.06 -25.01
N GLY A 328 -15.13 5.60 -25.87
CA GLY A 328 -15.31 6.91 -26.51
C GLY A 328 -14.96 8.14 -25.67
N VAL A 329 -14.43 7.97 -24.46
CA VAL A 329 -13.83 9.04 -23.63
C VAL A 329 -12.36 8.70 -23.30
N ASN A 330 -11.62 9.57 -22.62
CA ASN A 330 -10.22 9.29 -22.23
C ASN A 330 -10.12 8.03 -21.33
N GLY A 331 -8.97 7.35 -21.40
CA GLY A 331 -8.64 6.26 -20.46
C GLY A 331 -7.90 6.81 -19.26
N SER A 332 -7.76 5.98 -18.22
CA SER A 332 -6.92 6.20 -17.05
C SER A 332 -5.62 5.41 -17.15
#